data_AF-A0A8T6YDW7-F1
#
_entry.id   AF-A0A8T6YDW7-F1
#
_cell.length_a   1.000
_cell.length_b   1.000
_cell.length_c   1.000
_cell.angle_alpha   90.00
_cell.angle_beta   90.00
_cell.angle_gamma   90.00
#
_symmetry.space_group_name_H-M   'P 1'
#
loop_
_entity.id
_entity.type
_entity.pdbx_description
1 polymer ?
#
loop_
_entity_poly.entity_id
_entity_poly.type
_entity_poly.pdbx_seq_one_letter_code
_entity_poly.pdbx_strand_id
1 'polypeptide(L)'
;MIAKVGFKEQANEYILSKEHRFFQGRMKKGIHKSKGGLIRSFVLIESGQIKEITISGDFFLFPEEAIFKMLDKLKGTPAIRDEIQKNIEETYRIENIQSPGTAPSDFTESIMKALEG
;
A
#
# COMPACT_ATOMS: atom_id res chain seq x y z
N MET A 1 -0.70 -14.16 8.99
CA MET A 1 0.68 -13.74 9.31
C MET A 1 0.79 -12.28 8.89
N ILE A 2 0.84 -11.36 9.84
CA ILE A 2 1.13 -9.94 9.59
C ILE A 2 2.63 -9.82 9.84
N ALA A 3 3.39 -9.33 8.87
CA ALA A 3 4.83 -9.14 9.02
C ALA A 3 5.09 -8.35 10.31
N LYS A 4 5.69 -9.02 11.28
CA LYS A 4 6.02 -8.46 12.59
C LYS A 4 7.45 -7.93 12.48
N VAL A 5 7.62 -6.82 11.77
CA VAL A 5 8.87 -6.07 11.75
C VAL A 5 8.96 -5.34 13.10
N GLY A 6 9.98 -5.68 13.88
CA GLY A 6 10.09 -5.34 15.29
C GLY A 6 10.44 -3.88 15.55
N PHE A 7 9.57 -3.16 16.26
CA PHE A 7 9.88 -2.03 17.14
C PHE A 7 8.75 -1.94 18.18
N LYS A 8 8.97 -2.49 19.38
CA LYS A 8 7.88 -3.03 20.22
C LYS A 8 7.10 -2.02 21.07
N GLU A 9 7.47 -0.73 21.10
CA GLU A 9 6.79 0.27 21.94
C GLU A 9 6.24 1.47 21.15
N GLN A 10 7.01 2.06 20.22
CA GLN A 10 6.49 3.13 19.34
C GLN A 10 5.48 2.64 18.30
N ALA A 11 5.56 1.37 17.89
CA ALA A 11 4.59 0.78 16.97
C ALA A 11 3.20 0.67 17.60
N ASN A 12 3.07 0.53 18.93
CA ASN A 12 1.77 0.29 19.56
C ASN A 12 0.93 1.58 19.55
N GLU A 13 1.52 2.72 19.87
CA GLU A 13 0.86 4.03 19.80
C GLU A 13 0.60 4.47 18.34
N TYR A 14 1.52 4.13 17.42
CA TYR A 14 1.33 4.35 15.98
C TYR A 14 0.18 3.49 15.41
N ILE A 15 0.09 2.21 15.79
CA ILE A 15 -0.98 1.29 15.40
C ILE A 15 -2.31 1.76 16.00
N LEU A 16 -2.37 2.15 17.28
CA LEU A 16 -3.58 2.65 17.92
C LEU A 16 -4.07 3.97 17.32
N SER A 17 -3.17 4.90 16.99
CA SER A 17 -3.53 6.16 16.31
C SER A 17 -3.95 5.95 14.84
N LYS A 18 -3.40 4.92 14.17
CA LYS A 18 -3.81 4.53 12.82
C LYS A 18 -5.13 3.77 12.83
N GLU A 19 -5.40 2.91 13.81
CA GLU A 19 -6.71 2.27 14.01
C GLU A 19 -7.80 3.30 14.29
N HIS A 20 -7.51 4.32 15.12
CA HIS A 20 -8.47 5.40 15.37
C HIS A 20 -8.78 6.22 14.11
N ARG A 21 -7.78 6.45 13.23
CA ARG A 21 -8.00 7.06 11.89
C ARG A 21 -8.69 6.12 10.90
N PHE A 22 -8.39 4.83 10.95
CA PHE A 22 -9.06 3.77 10.19
C PHE A 22 -10.56 3.74 10.48
N PHE A 23 -10.93 3.99 11.74
CA PHE A 23 -12.30 3.89 12.23
C PHE A 23 -13.17 5.12 11.89
N GLN A 24 -12.60 6.24 11.45
CA GLN A 24 -13.35 7.45 11.07
C GLN A 24 -13.93 7.39 9.64
N GLY A 25 -14.26 6.20 9.13
CA GLY A 25 -15.14 5.99 7.96
C GLY A 25 -14.68 6.50 6.59
N ARG A 26 -13.52 7.15 6.46
CA ARG A 26 -13.08 7.77 5.19
C ARG A 26 -12.07 6.94 4.39
N MET A 27 -11.46 5.91 4.99
CA MET A 27 -10.56 5.03 4.25
C MET A 27 -11.36 4.00 3.47
N LYS A 28 -11.13 3.94 2.17
CA LYS A 28 -11.71 2.92 1.29
C LYS A 28 -10.78 1.71 1.20
N LYS A 29 -11.35 0.52 1.06
CA LYS A 29 -10.62 -0.75 1.09
C LYS A 29 -10.61 -1.40 -0.29
N GLY A 30 -9.44 -1.84 -0.72
CA GLY A 30 -9.27 -2.64 -1.93
C GLY A 30 -8.63 -3.99 -1.65
N ILE A 31 -9.05 -5.02 -2.37
CA ILE A 31 -8.51 -6.38 -2.23
C ILE A 31 -8.22 -6.95 -3.62
N HIS A 32 -7.00 -7.44 -3.79
CA HIS A 32 -6.56 -8.08 -5.03
C HIS A 32 -5.78 -9.36 -4.74
N LYS A 33 -6.01 -10.41 -5.53
CA LYS A 33 -5.29 -11.69 -5.42
C LYS A 33 -4.34 -11.79 -6.61
N SER A 34 -3.04 -11.69 -6.34
CA SER A 34 -1.98 -11.98 -7.30
C SER A 34 -1.62 -13.46 -7.26
N LYS A 35 -0.74 -13.91 -8.17
CA LYS A 35 -0.17 -15.27 -8.12
C LYS A 35 0.70 -15.50 -6.88
N GLY A 36 1.32 -14.44 -6.37
CA GLY A 36 2.24 -14.45 -5.23
C GLY A 36 1.57 -14.20 -3.87
N GLY A 37 0.28 -13.85 -3.85
CA GLY A 37 -0.43 -13.54 -2.60
C GLY A 37 -1.60 -12.57 -2.75
N LEU A 38 -2.37 -12.45 -1.68
CA LEU A 38 -3.37 -11.45 -1.40
C LEU A 38 -2.72 -10.10 -1.06
N ILE A 39 -3.22 -9.04 -1.69
CA ILE A 39 -2.86 -7.65 -1.46
C ILE A 39 -4.13 -6.92 -1.00
N ARG A 40 -4.04 -6.24 0.14
CA ARG A 40 -5.10 -5.43 0.73
C ARG A 40 -4.61 -4.01 0.87
N SER A 41 -5.27 -3.08 0.21
CA SER A 41 -5.01 -1.66 0.30
C SER A 41 -6.09 -0.99 1.16
N PHE A 42 -5.69 0.05 1.88
CA PHE A 42 -6.61 1.02 2.46
C PHE A 42 -6.15 2.41 2.06
N VAL A 43 -7.04 3.19 1.48
CA VAL A 43 -6.71 4.46 0.83
C VAL A 43 -7.64 5.56 1.31
N LEU A 44 -7.07 6.67 1.74
CA LEU A 44 -7.78 7.92 2.00
C LEU A 44 -7.47 8.89 0.86
N ILE A 45 -8.50 9.40 0.19
CA ILE A 45 -8.36 10.45 -0.82
C ILE A 45 -8.77 11.79 -0.23
N GLU A 46 -7.97 12.82 -0.52
CA GLU A 46 -8.29 14.21 -0.21
C GLU A 46 -7.94 15.06 -1.44
N SER A 47 -8.87 15.91 -1.88
CA SER A 47 -8.68 16.78 -3.05
C SER A 47 -8.18 16.08 -4.31
N GLY A 48 -8.67 14.86 -4.58
CA GLY A 48 -8.31 14.07 -5.76
C GLY A 48 -6.94 13.37 -5.70
N GLN A 49 -6.26 13.41 -4.55
CA GLN A 49 -4.95 12.80 -4.34
C GLN A 49 -4.96 11.82 -3.17
N ILE A 50 -4.03 10.86 -3.19
CA ILE A 50 -3.82 9.91 -2.10
C ILE A 50 -3.26 10.66 -0.88
N LYS A 51 -4.09 10.83 0.15
CA LYS A 51 -3.68 11.46 1.41
C LYS A 51 -2.97 10.48 2.32
N GLU A 52 -3.55 9.30 2.50
CA GLU A 52 -2.95 8.20 3.25
C GLU A 52 -3.19 6.88 2.51
N ILE A 53 -2.22 5.98 2.60
CA ILE A 53 -2.31 4.64 2.05
C ILE A 53 -1.61 3.65 2.97
N THR A 54 -2.21 2.47 3.14
CA THR A 54 -1.55 1.29 3.71
C THR A 54 -1.76 0.10 2.79
N ILE A 55 -0.74 -0.75 2.70
CA ILE A 55 -0.79 -2.01 1.96
C ILE A 55 -0.40 -3.12 2.92
N SER A 56 -1.17 -4.20 2.94
CA SER A 56 -0.93 -5.40 3.73
C SER A 56 -1.27 -6.64 2.92
N GLY A 57 -0.81 -7.82 3.34
CA GLY A 57 -1.03 -9.02 2.55
C GLY A 57 -0.15 -10.18 2.99
N ASP A 58 -0.15 -11.23 2.17
CA ASP A 58 0.75 -12.39 2.25
C ASP A 58 1.62 -12.52 0.97
N PHE A 59 1.86 -11.40 0.28
CA PHE A 59 2.76 -11.32 -0.87
C PHE A 59 4.23 -11.26 -0.43
N PHE A 60 5.13 -11.65 -1.33
CA PHE A 60 6.57 -11.53 -1.14
C PHE A 60 7.11 -10.29 -1.83
N LEU A 61 8.00 -9.57 -1.14
CA LEU A 61 8.65 -8.37 -1.64
C LEU A 61 10.04 -8.26 -0.99
N PHE A 62 11.08 -8.11 -1.80
CA PHE A 62 12.47 -7.99 -1.36
C PHE A 62 13.13 -6.78 -2.03
N PRO A 63 13.81 -5.90 -1.28
CA PRO A 63 13.91 -5.89 0.19
C PRO A 63 12.58 -5.48 0.84
N GLU A 64 12.25 -6.03 2.00
CA GLU A 64 10.93 -5.84 2.64
C GLU A 64 10.62 -4.36 2.91
N GLU A 65 11.64 -3.57 3.28
CA GLU A 65 11.52 -2.14 3.57
C GLU A 65 11.11 -1.28 2.37
N ALA A 66 11.27 -1.78 1.13
CA ALA A 66 10.88 -1.05 -0.07
C ALA A 66 9.36 -0.81 -0.14
N ILE A 67 8.56 -1.58 0.61
CA ILE A 67 7.13 -1.28 0.76
C ILE A 67 6.90 0.11 1.38
N PHE A 68 7.74 0.54 2.32
CA PHE A 68 7.61 1.86 2.94
C PHE A 68 7.93 2.98 1.96
N LYS A 69 8.93 2.77 1.09
CA LYS A 69 9.28 3.70 0.00
C LYS A 69 8.14 3.83 -1.00
N MET A 70 7.51 2.71 -1.35
CA MET A 70 6.34 2.68 -2.22
C MET A 70 5.16 3.46 -1.60
N LEU A 71 4.84 3.20 -0.33
CA LEU A 71 3.75 3.87 0.37
C LEU A 71 4.00 5.38 0.52
N ASP A 72 5.24 5.79 0.77
CA ASP A 72 5.58 7.20 0.90
C ASP A 72 5.48 7.92 -0.44
N LYS A 73 5.99 7.32 -1.51
CA LYS A 73 5.90 7.86 -2.88
C LYS A 73 4.47 7.96 -3.39
N LEU A 74 3.58 7.05 -2.96
CA LEU A 74 2.17 7.07 -3.34
C LEU A 74 1.38 8.20 -2.64
N LYS A 75 1.82 8.72 -1.49
CA LYS A 75 1.17 9.89 -0.88
C LYS A 75 1.37 11.12 -1.77
N GLY A 76 0.30 11.90 -1.95
CA GLY A 76 0.25 13.04 -2.87
C GLY A 76 0.12 12.65 -4.35
N THR A 77 0.11 11.36 -4.68
CA THR A 77 -0.14 10.93 -6.06
C THR A 77 -1.61 11.19 -6.42
N PRO A 78 -1.91 11.76 -7.61
CA PRO A 78 -3.28 11.83 -8.10
C PRO A 78 -3.95 10.45 -8.09
N ALA A 79 -5.24 10.40 -7.74
CA ALA A 79 -6.02 9.16 -7.69
C ALA A 79 -6.38 8.64 -9.10
N ILE A 80 -5.37 8.52 -9.96
CA ILE A 80 -5.43 8.17 -11.38
C ILE A 80 -4.55 6.93 -11.60
N ARG A 81 -5.10 5.91 -12.26
CA ARG A 81 -4.46 4.61 -12.48
C ARG A 81 -3.02 4.74 -13.00
N ASP A 82 -2.81 5.54 -14.04
CA ASP A 82 -1.51 5.65 -14.71
C ASP A 82 -0.44 6.29 -13.81
N GLU A 83 -0.80 7.32 -13.03
CA GLU A 83 0.11 7.96 -12.08
C GLU A 83 0.48 7.00 -10.93
N ILE A 84 -0.50 6.25 -10.41
CA ILE A 84 -0.28 5.24 -9.37
C ILE A 84 0.65 4.14 -9.88
N GLN A 85 0.35 3.58 -11.06
CA GLN A 85 1.16 2.52 -11.69
C GLN A 85 2.60 2.99 -11.89
N LYS A 86 2.78 4.18 -12.48
CA LYS A 86 4.10 4.77 -12.74
C LYS A 86 4.92 4.93 -11.47
N ASN A 87 4.31 5.41 -10.38
CA ASN A 87 5.01 5.58 -9.11
C ASN A 87 5.43 4.23 -8.49
N ILE A 88 4.60 3.20 -8.62
CA ILE A 88 4.94 1.84 -8.17
C ILE A 88 6.09 1.27 -9.01
N GLU A 89 5.98 1.31 -10.34
CA GLU A 89 7.02 0.84 -11.26
C GLU A 89 8.36 1.55 -11.05
N GLU A 90 8.32 2.86 -10.83
CA GLU A 90 9.53 3.61 -10.55
C GLU A 90 10.15 3.23 -9.19
N THR A 91 9.32 2.93 -8.18
CA THR A 91 9.83 2.41 -6.90
C THR A 91 10.48 1.05 -7.10
N TYR A 92 9.89 0.16 -7.91
CA TYR A 92 10.49 -1.13 -8.25
C TYR A 92 11.87 -0.97 -8.87
N ARG A 93 12.02 -0.02 -9.79
CA ARG A 93 13.29 0.27 -10.47
C ARG A 93 14.34 0.86 -9.52
N ILE A 94 13.96 1.85 -8.71
CA ILE A 94 14.89 2.55 -7.81
C ILE A 94 15.36 1.65 -6.67
N GLU A 95 14.44 0.92 -6.05
CA GLU A 95 14.71 0.07 -4.89
C GLU A 95 15.13 -1.37 -5.30
N ASN A 96 15.24 -1.66 -6.60
CA ASN A 96 15.55 -2.98 -7.16
C ASN A 96 14.67 -4.10 -6.60
N ILE A 97 13.35 -3.85 -6.57
CA ILE A 97 12.39 -4.75 -5.94
C ILE A 97 12.28 -6.07 -6.71
N GLN A 98 12.33 -7.18 -5.97
CA GLN A 98 11.95 -8.51 -6.43
C GLN A 98 10.73 -9.00 -5.67
N SER A 99 9.67 -9.37 -6.39
CA SER A 99 8.39 -9.81 -5.80
C SER A 99 7.86 -11.05 -6.53
N PRO A 100 8.32 -12.27 -6.16
CA PRO A 100 7.91 -13.49 -6.82
C PRO A 100 6.38 -13.67 -6.85
N GLY A 101 5.82 -13.77 -8.06
CA GLY A 101 4.38 -13.97 -8.28
C GLY A 101 3.52 -12.70 -8.13
N THR A 102 4.13 -11.54 -7.86
CA THR A 102 3.42 -10.26 -7.74
C THR A 102 4.07 -9.22 -8.63
N ALA A 103 3.29 -8.53 -9.45
CA ALA A 103 3.75 -7.45 -10.32
C ALA A 103 3.35 -6.07 -9.77
N PRO A 104 4.00 -4.97 -10.21
CA PRO A 104 3.55 -3.61 -9.92
C PRO A 104 2.05 -3.39 -10.16
N SER A 105 1.52 -3.97 -11.25
CA SER A 105 0.09 -3.89 -11.59
C SER A 105 -0.82 -4.51 -10.54
N ASP A 106 -0.39 -5.54 -9.81
CA ASP A 106 -1.21 -6.16 -8.78
C ASP A 106 -1.46 -5.22 -7.59
N PHE A 107 -0.47 -4.39 -7.25
CA PHE A 107 -0.62 -3.33 -6.25
C PHE A 107 -1.57 -2.24 -6.75
N THR A 108 -1.41 -1.82 -8.01
CA THR A 108 -2.32 -0.87 -8.65
C THR A 108 -3.76 -1.37 -8.66
N GLU A 109 -4.01 -2.63 -9.02
CA GLU A 109 -5.37 -3.20 -8.98
C GLU A 109 -5.96 -3.18 -7.57
N SER A 110 -5.14 -3.48 -6.55
CA SER A 110 -5.60 -3.38 -5.16
C SER A 110 -6.00 -1.95 -4.82
N ILE A 111 -5.21 -0.94 -5.22
CA ILE A 111 -5.51 0.47 -4.96
C ILE A 111 -6.74 0.93 -5.74
N MET A 112 -6.85 0.61 -7.03
CA MET A 112 -7.97 1.02 -7.87
C MET A 112 -9.30 0.46 -7.37
N LYS A 113 -9.32 -0.80 -6.92
CA LYS A 113 -10.50 -1.39 -6.26
C LYS A 113 -10.90 -0.64 -4.99
N ALA A 114 -9.94 -0.07 -4.27
CA ALA A 114 -10.26 0.81 -3.14
C ALA A 114 -10.89 2.12 -3.60
N LEU A 115 -10.51 2.67 -4.76
CA LEU A 115 -11.04 3.94 -5.26
C LEU A 115 -12.46 3.81 -5.82
N GLU A 116 -12.77 2.66 -6.43
CA GLU A 116 -14.06 2.34 -7.04
C GLU A 116 -15.17 2.02 -6.04
N GLY A 117 -14.84 1.46 -4.87
CA GLY A 117 -15.79 1.14 -3.79
C GLY A 117 -16.22 2.37 -2.99
#